data_AF-A0A919LGR2-F1
#
_entry.id   AF-A0A919LGR2-F1
#
_cell.length_a   1.000
_cell.length_b   1.000
_cell.length_c   1.000
_cell.angle_alpha   90.00
_cell.angle_beta   90.00
_cell.angle_gamma   90.00
#
_symmetry.space_group_name_H-M   'P 1'
#
loop_
_entity.id
_entity.type
_entity.pdbx_description
1 polymer ?
#
loop_
_entity_poly.entity_id
_entity_poly.type
_entity_poly.pdbx_seq_one_letter_code
_entity_poly.pdbx_strand_id
1 'polypeptide(L)'
;MAEPAVAGRGASSAMPHKRNPVLATLIRSAALQVPALSTVLVQCLSTEDERSAGVWHAEWQPLRECLRLTGGAAHTALELVRGLTVHPERMRSNLGATGGQLVSERVSAVLAPLLGKAAAKELLTRASQAASATGRPLADVLAELPETQGLLTREETAALLDPAGYTGVAGPLVDRALASPGHARARLRDTYAAAPRPAVDVAPQTSDGLVPAVADTARSTPA
;
A
#
# COMPACT_ATOMS: atom_id res chain seq x y z
N MET A 1 9.41 3.09 8.77
CA MET A 1 9.65 3.31 7.33
C MET A 1 9.33 4.76 7.01
N ALA A 2 9.89 5.30 5.93
CA ALA A 2 9.72 6.71 5.52
C ALA A 2 9.80 6.86 3.99
N GLU A 3 9.11 7.87 3.46
CA GLU A 3 9.19 8.24 2.04
C GLU A 3 10.59 8.75 1.66
N PRO A 4 10.96 8.72 0.36
CA PRO A 4 12.22 9.29 -0.10
C PRO A 4 12.36 10.77 0.28
N ALA A 5 13.55 11.14 0.75
CA ALA A 5 13.86 12.52 1.11
C ALA A 5 14.31 13.29 -0.14
N VAL A 6 13.44 14.15 -0.66
CA VAL A 6 13.78 15.12 -1.71
C VAL A 6 13.79 16.51 -1.11
N ALA A 7 14.83 17.30 -1.38
CA ALA A 7 14.95 18.66 -0.86
C ALA A 7 13.70 19.49 -1.20
N GLY A 8 13.12 20.14 -0.19
CA GLY A 8 11.90 20.96 -0.34
C GLY A 8 10.57 20.20 -0.33
N ARG A 9 10.55 18.86 -0.45
CA ARG A 9 9.30 18.08 -0.44
C ARG A 9 8.92 17.62 0.97
N GLY A 10 7.68 17.89 1.38
CA GLY A 10 7.15 17.45 2.68
C GLY A 10 7.75 18.17 3.90
N ALA A 11 8.58 19.19 3.67
CA ALA A 11 9.12 20.07 4.69
C ALA A 11 8.06 21.08 5.16
N SER A 12 8.18 21.54 6.41
CA SER A 12 7.37 22.61 6.96
C SER A 12 8.22 23.85 7.16
N SER A 13 7.69 25.03 6.82
CA SER A 13 8.35 26.32 7.01
C SER A 13 8.71 26.60 8.48
N ALA A 14 7.96 26.04 9.44
CA ALA A 14 8.20 26.19 10.86
C ALA A 14 9.01 25.04 11.49
N MET A 15 9.08 23.88 10.84
CA MET A 15 9.74 22.68 11.40
C MET A 15 10.66 22.04 10.35
N PRO A 16 11.95 22.43 10.31
CA PRO A 16 12.91 21.97 9.31
C PRO A 16 13.14 20.44 9.29
N HIS A 17 12.92 19.76 10.42
CA HIS A 17 13.07 18.32 10.54
C HIS A 17 11.80 17.54 10.15
N LYS A 18 10.66 18.22 9.90
CA LYS A 18 9.38 17.57 9.61
C LYS A 18 9.41 16.96 8.21
N ARG A 19 9.08 15.67 8.13
CA ARG A 19 8.99 14.90 6.89
C ARG A 19 7.58 14.32 6.75
N ASN A 20 6.73 14.99 5.98
CA ASN A 20 5.37 14.51 5.73
C ASN A 20 5.33 13.46 4.61
N PRO A 21 4.43 12.47 4.69
CA PRO A 21 4.26 11.46 3.65
C PRO A 21 3.42 12.02 2.47
N VAL A 22 4.02 12.89 1.67
CA VAL A 22 3.33 13.60 0.58
C VAL A 22 2.95 12.66 -0.56
N LEU A 23 3.81 11.70 -0.92
CA LEU A 23 3.53 10.76 -2.01
C LEU A 23 2.33 9.87 -1.66
N ALA A 24 2.29 9.31 -0.45
CA ALA A 24 1.16 8.53 0.04
C ALA A 24 -0.12 9.39 0.13
N THR A 25 0.01 10.67 0.48
CA THR A 25 -1.11 11.62 0.52
C THR A 25 -1.71 11.84 -0.88
N LEU A 26 -0.88 11.99 -1.91
CA LEU A 26 -1.33 12.12 -3.31
C LEU A 26 -1.98 10.85 -3.85
N ILE A 27 -1.42 9.68 -3.52
CA ILE A 27 -2.03 8.38 -3.89
C ILE A 27 -3.40 8.25 -3.22
N ARG A 28 -3.49 8.58 -1.92
CA ARG A 28 -4.73 8.52 -1.17
C ARG A 28 -5.78 9.50 -1.69
N SER A 29 -5.40 10.70 -2.12
CA SER A 29 -6.36 11.67 -2.67
C SER A 29 -6.97 11.19 -3.98
N ALA A 30 -6.21 10.53 -4.85
CA ALA A 30 -6.73 9.88 -6.05
C ALA A 30 -7.68 8.72 -5.69
N ALA A 31 -7.30 7.87 -4.74
CA ALA A 31 -8.11 6.73 -4.30
C ALA A 31 -9.48 7.13 -3.71
N LEU A 32 -9.60 8.34 -3.16
CA LEU A 32 -10.88 8.87 -2.64
C LEU A 32 -11.78 9.47 -3.73
N GLN A 33 -11.22 9.83 -4.90
CA GLN A 33 -11.97 10.49 -5.98
C GLN A 33 -12.41 9.51 -7.08
N VAL A 34 -11.50 8.61 -7.49
CA VAL A 34 -11.74 7.69 -8.62
C VAL A 34 -13.00 6.83 -8.44
N PRO A 35 -13.32 6.25 -7.27
CA PRO A 35 -14.54 5.47 -7.10
C PRO A 35 -15.82 6.26 -7.43
N ALA A 36 -15.92 7.51 -6.97
CA ALA A 36 -17.09 8.35 -7.24
C ALA A 36 -17.23 8.68 -8.74
N LEU A 37 -16.13 9.02 -9.41
CA LEU A 37 -16.10 9.26 -10.85
C LEU A 37 -16.44 8.00 -11.65
N SER A 38 -15.95 6.83 -11.19
CA SER A 38 -16.26 5.55 -11.83
C SER A 38 -17.73 5.17 -11.70
N THR A 39 -18.40 5.56 -10.61
CA THR A 39 -19.84 5.36 -10.45
C THR A 39 -20.61 6.08 -11.56
N VAL A 40 -20.20 7.30 -11.93
CA VAL A 40 -20.84 8.03 -13.05
C VAL A 40 -20.75 7.23 -14.35
N LEU A 41 -19.58 6.67 -14.64
CA LEU A 41 -19.37 5.83 -15.83
C LEU A 41 -20.20 4.55 -15.81
N VAL A 42 -20.34 3.92 -14.63
CA VAL A 42 -21.20 2.72 -14.47
C VAL A 42 -22.67 3.07 -14.72
N GLN A 43 -23.15 4.23 -14.26
CA GLN A 43 -24.51 4.67 -14.55
C GLN A 43 -24.72 4.91 -16.06
N CYS A 44 -23.67 5.23 -16.81
CA CYS A 44 -23.76 5.44 -18.25
C CYS A 44 -24.00 4.15 -19.06
N LEU A 45 -23.88 2.97 -18.43
CA LEU A 45 -24.22 1.69 -19.08
C LEU A 45 -25.69 1.59 -19.47
N SER A 46 -26.58 2.31 -18.79
CA SER A 46 -28.00 2.42 -19.13
C SER A 46 -28.20 3.42 -20.28
N THR A 47 -27.66 3.10 -21.45
CA THR A 47 -27.81 3.91 -22.68
C THR A 47 -29.08 3.50 -23.42
N GLU A 48 -29.95 4.46 -23.74
CA GLU A 48 -31.14 4.26 -24.57
C GLU A 48 -30.84 4.28 -26.09
N ASP A 49 -31.63 3.50 -26.84
CA ASP A 49 -31.62 3.40 -28.30
C ASP A 49 -30.22 3.21 -28.92
N GLU A 50 -29.99 3.66 -30.15
CA GLU A 50 -28.69 3.53 -30.84
C GLU A 50 -27.68 4.62 -30.44
N ARG A 51 -28.15 5.73 -29.82
CA ARG A 51 -27.31 6.82 -29.29
C ARG A 51 -28.08 7.68 -28.28
N SER A 52 -27.77 7.49 -27.00
CA SER A 52 -28.36 8.30 -25.92
C SER A 52 -28.04 9.79 -26.00
N ALA A 53 -29.06 10.60 -25.73
CA ALA A 53 -28.94 12.05 -25.56
C ALA A 53 -28.56 12.38 -24.11
N GLY A 54 -27.26 12.47 -23.86
CA GLY A 54 -26.70 12.99 -22.60
C GLY A 54 -25.88 11.96 -21.83
N VAL A 55 -26.29 10.69 -21.82
CA VAL A 55 -25.53 9.62 -21.14
C VAL A 55 -24.14 9.47 -21.77
N TRP A 56 -24.07 9.39 -23.10
CA TRP A 56 -22.80 9.33 -23.83
C TRP A 56 -21.91 10.57 -23.57
N HIS A 57 -22.51 11.76 -23.42
CA HIS A 57 -21.78 13.00 -23.18
C HIS A 57 -21.23 13.06 -21.75
N ALA A 58 -21.93 12.44 -20.79
CA ALA A 58 -21.54 12.38 -19.38
C ALA A 58 -20.28 11.55 -19.13
N GLU A 59 -19.84 10.73 -20.09
CA GLU A 59 -18.65 9.89 -19.96
C GLU A 59 -17.33 10.67 -20.14
N TRP A 60 -17.32 11.72 -20.96
CA TRP A 60 -16.08 12.27 -21.51
C TRP A 60 -15.16 12.87 -20.44
N GLN A 61 -15.72 13.61 -19.49
CA GLN A 61 -14.94 14.21 -18.41
C GLN A 61 -14.57 13.17 -17.32
N PRO A 62 -15.50 12.37 -16.77
CA PRO A 62 -15.17 11.41 -15.72
C PRO A 62 -14.18 10.34 -16.18
N LEU A 63 -14.27 9.87 -17.43
CA LEU A 63 -13.32 8.92 -17.99
C LEU A 63 -11.91 9.51 -18.02
N ARG A 64 -11.77 10.72 -18.58
CA ARG A 64 -10.48 11.41 -18.62
C ARG A 64 -9.92 11.66 -17.22
N GLU A 65 -10.76 12.01 -16.26
CA GLU A 65 -10.34 12.28 -14.90
C GLU A 65 -9.89 11.01 -14.16
N CYS A 66 -10.64 9.92 -14.30
CA CYS A 66 -10.24 8.61 -13.79
C CYS A 66 -8.87 8.20 -14.31
N LEU A 67 -8.63 8.35 -15.62
CA LEU A 67 -7.34 8.03 -16.25
C LEU A 67 -6.22 8.95 -15.72
N ARG A 68 -6.47 10.25 -15.60
CA ARG A 68 -5.51 11.23 -15.10
C ARG A 68 -5.11 10.96 -13.64
N LEU A 69 -6.10 10.78 -12.77
CA LEU A 69 -5.88 10.52 -11.34
C LEU A 69 -5.19 9.18 -11.10
N THR A 70 -5.64 8.12 -11.78
CA THR A 70 -5.06 6.78 -11.63
C THR A 70 -3.64 6.74 -12.20
N GLY A 71 -3.40 7.36 -13.37
CA GLY A 71 -2.07 7.48 -13.95
C GLY A 71 -1.11 8.26 -13.05
N GLY A 72 -1.56 9.39 -12.50
CA GLY A 72 -0.79 10.18 -11.54
C GLY A 72 -0.48 9.40 -10.25
N ALA A 73 -1.46 8.67 -9.71
CA ALA A 73 -1.27 7.82 -8.54
C ALA A 73 -0.30 6.67 -8.81
N ALA A 74 -0.37 6.03 -9.99
CA ALA A 74 0.55 4.96 -10.39
C ALA A 74 1.99 5.48 -10.53
N HIS A 75 2.17 6.65 -11.17
CA HIS A 75 3.48 7.30 -11.27
C HIS A 75 4.05 7.66 -9.88
N THR A 76 3.22 8.24 -9.02
CA THR A 76 3.58 8.60 -7.65
C THR A 76 3.93 7.36 -6.81
N ALA A 77 3.17 6.27 -6.97
CA ALA A 77 3.44 5.00 -6.30
C ALA A 77 4.78 4.39 -6.72
N LEU A 78 5.14 4.48 -8.00
CA LEU A 78 6.45 4.04 -8.48
C LEU A 78 7.59 4.78 -7.78
N GLU A 79 7.47 6.11 -7.66
CA GLU A 79 8.45 6.93 -6.94
C GLU A 79 8.53 6.53 -5.46
N LEU A 80 7.37 6.41 -4.80
CA LEU A 80 7.26 6.04 -3.39
C LEU A 80 7.93 4.69 -3.12
N VAL A 81 7.59 3.65 -3.88
CA VAL A 81 8.09 2.29 -3.66
C VAL A 81 9.58 2.19 -3.97
N ARG A 82 10.09 2.87 -5.02
CA ARG A 82 11.52 2.88 -5.35
C ARG A 82 12.37 3.60 -4.31
N GLY A 83 11.82 4.66 -3.71
CA GLY A 83 12.53 5.49 -2.74
C GLY A 83 12.26 5.16 -1.27
N LEU A 84 11.43 4.14 -0.99
CA LEU A 84 10.99 3.83 0.37
C LEU A 84 12.17 3.41 1.25
N THR A 85 12.37 4.12 2.36
CA THR A 85 13.38 3.76 3.35
C THR A 85 12.76 2.88 4.44
N VAL A 86 13.23 1.64 4.52
CA VAL A 86 12.85 0.69 5.57
C VAL A 86 13.82 0.81 6.75
N HIS A 87 13.32 0.71 7.97
CA HIS A 87 14.13 0.77 9.19
C HIS A 87 13.94 -0.51 10.01
N PRO A 88 14.66 -1.60 9.70
CA PRO A 88 14.50 -2.90 10.36
C PRO A 88 14.65 -2.82 11.88
N GLU A 89 15.62 -2.05 12.37
CA GLU A 89 15.82 -1.90 13.82
C GLU A 89 14.65 -1.20 14.52
N ARG A 90 14.01 -0.22 13.88
CA ARG A 90 12.78 0.37 14.41
C ARG A 90 11.62 -0.62 14.39
N MET A 91 11.52 -1.46 13.36
CA MET A 91 10.51 -2.53 13.32
C MET A 91 10.71 -3.50 14.49
N ARG A 92 11.95 -3.95 14.72
CA ARG A 92 12.30 -4.83 15.85
C ARG A 92 12.01 -4.17 17.20
N SER A 93 12.40 -2.90 17.36
CA SER A 93 12.11 -2.13 18.58
C SER A 93 10.60 -2.00 18.84
N ASN A 94 9.80 -1.75 17.80
CA ASN A 94 8.35 -1.64 17.95
C ASN A 94 7.73 -2.98 18.35
N LEU A 95 8.23 -4.11 17.84
CA LEU A 95 7.79 -5.44 18.26
C LEU A 95 8.16 -5.73 19.72
N GLY A 96 9.31 -5.23 20.18
CA GLY A 96 9.74 -5.35 21.57
C GLY A 96 8.93 -4.48 22.56
N ALA A 97 8.22 -3.46 22.08
CA ALA A 97 7.50 -2.50 22.93
C ALA A 97 6.40 -3.14 23.78
N THR A 98 5.89 -4.31 23.40
CA THR A 98 4.88 -5.05 24.18
C THR A 98 5.50 -6.05 25.18
N GLY A 99 6.82 -6.10 25.31
CA GLY A 99 7.51 -7.04 26.21
C GLY A 99 7.22 -8.52 25.93
N GLY A 100 7.03 -8.89 24.65
CA GLY A 100 6.70 -10.25 24.21
C GLY A 100 5.20 -10.59 24.16
N GLN A 101 4.32 -9.73 24.70
CA GLN A 101 2.88 -10.02 24.77
C GLN A 101 2.21 -10.23 23.39
N LEU A 102 2.71 -9.59 22.33
CA LEU A 102 2.19 -9.71 20.96
C LEU A 102 2.11 -11.15 20.45
N VAL A 103 3.05 -12.01 20.83
CA VAL A 103 3.16 -13.40 20.35
C VAL A 103 2.92 -14.42 21.47
N SER A 104 2.30 -13.98 22.56
CA SER A 104 2.03 -14.78 23.76
C SER A 104 1.20 -16.04 23.51
N GLU A 105 0.40 -16.09 22.44
CA GLU A 105 -0.39 -17.26 22.06
C GLU A 105 0.46 -18.53 21.87
N ARG A 106 1.74 -18.38 21.47
CA ARG A 106 2.67 -19.51 21.33
C ARG A 106 2.94 -20.21 22.66
N VAL A 107 3.04 -19.43 23.74
CA VAL A 107 3.22 -19.98 25.08
C VAL A 107 1.99 -20.80 25.47
N SER A 108 0.78 -20.30 25.17
CA SER A 108 -0.46 -21.05 25.41
C SER A 108 -0.51 -22.36 24.61
N ALA A 109 -0.06 -22.35 23.35
CA ALA A 109 -0.01 -23.55 22.51
C ALA A 109 0.94 -24.62 23.06
N VAL A 110 2.06 -24.22 23.68
CA VAL A 110 3.02 -25.13 24.30
C VAL A 110 2.56 -25.61 25.68
N LEU A 111 1.93 -24.74 26.47
CA LEU A 111 1.44 -25.08 27.81
C LEU A 111 0.13 -25.88 27.80
N ALA A 112 -0.72 -25.72 26.78
CA ALA A 112 -2.03 -26.37 26.73
C ALA A 112 -1.98 -27.92 26.76
N PRO A 113 -1.05 -28.60 26.07
CA PRO A 113 -0.85 -30.04 26.21
C PRO A 113 -0.35 -30.49 27.60
N LEU A 114 0.31 -29.60 28.35
CA LEU A 114 0.93 -29.91 29.64
C LEU A 114 0.01 -29.64 30.84
N LEU A 115 -0.73 -28.52 30.78
CA LEU A 115 -1.58 -28.03 31.86
C LEU A 115 -3.08 -28.17 31.59
N GLY A 116 -3.45 -28.43 30.33
CA GLY A 116 -4.82 -28.30 29.84
C GLY A 116 -5.11 -26.88 29.34
N LYS A 117 -5.95 -26.79 28.29
CA LYS A 117 -6.26 -25.53 27.58
C LYS A 117 -6.78 -24.42 28.50
N ALA A 118 -7.67 -24.75 29.45
CA ALA A 118 -8.26 -23.78 30.35
C ALA A 118 -7.21 -23.18 31.30
N ALA A 119 -6.43 -24.04 31.94
CA ALA A 119 -5.37 -23.61 32.87
C ALA A 119 -4.27 -22.82 32.16
N ALA A 120 -3.82 -23.26 30.98
CA ALA A 120 -2.82 -22.53 30.19
C ALA A 120 -3.30 -21.11 29.81
N LYS A 121 -4.57 -20.98 29.41
CA LYS A 121 -5.17 -19.68 29.08
C LYS A 121 -5.27 -18.77 30.30
N GLU A 122 -5.72 -19.30 31.44
CA GLU A 122 -5.85 -18.54 32.68
C GLU A 122 -4.49 -18.05 33.19
N LEU A 123 -3.48 -18.93 33.19
CA LEU A 123 -2.10 -18.61 33.54
C LEU A 123 -1.55 -17.49 32.66
N LEU A 124 -1.66 -17.62 31.34
CA LEU A 124 -1.15 -16.61 30.41
C LEU A 124 -1.88 -15.27 30.56
N THR A 125 -3.18 -15.29 30.87
CA THR A 125 -3.97 -14.08 31.10
C THR A 125 -3.47 -13.34 32.34
N ARG A 126 -3.29 -14.05 33.47
CA ARG A 126 -2.73 -13.45 34.69
C ARG A 126 -1.32 -12.91 34.47
N ALA A 127 -0.47 -13.68 33.79
CA ALA A 127 0.91 -13.27 33.49
C ALA A 127 0.96 -12.00 32.62
N SER A 128 0.10 -11.91 31.60
CA SER A 128 0.04 -10.75 30.70
C SER A 128 -0.48 -9.49 31.42
N GLN A 129 -1.45 -9.65 32.32
CA GLN A 129 -1.93 -8.56 33.17
C GLN A 129 -0.83 -8.07 34.12
N ALA A 130 -0.11 -8.98 34.77
CA ALA A 130 1.01 -8.64 35.64
C ALA A 130 2.17 -7.96 34.88
N ALA A 131 2.53 -8.46 33.69
CA ALA A 131 3.54 -7.85 32.82
C ALA A 131 3.15 -6.42 32.42
N SER A 132 1.88 -6.20 32.06
CA SER A 132 1.36 -4.87 31.71
C SER A 132 1.35 -3.91 32.90
N ALA A 133 0.95 -4.38 34.09
CA ALA A 133 0.91 -3.55 35.29
C ALA A 133 2.31 -3.16 35.81
N THR A 134 3.30 -4.04 35.63
CA THR A 134 4.66 -3.84 36.15
C THR A 134 5.64 -3.28 35.11
N GLY A 135 5.27 -3.29 33.83
CA GLY A 135 6.17 -2.95 32.72
C GLY A 135 7.29 -3.96 32.49
N ARG A 136 7.23 -5.14 33.13
CA ARG A 136 8.25 -6.18 33.01
C ARG A 136 8.01 -7.05 31.76
N PRO A 137 9.08 -7.62 31.15
CA PRO A 137 8.93 -8.59 30.08
C PRO A 137 8.08 -9.80 30.50
N LEU A 138 7.19 -10.27 29.61
CA LEU A 138 6.32 -11.40 29.90
C LEU A 138 7.11 -12.68 30.20
N ALA A 139 8.28 -12.86 29.58
CA ALA A 139 9.17 -13.99 29.85
C ALA A 139 9.63 -14.03 31.32
N ASP A 140 9.91 -12.86 31.92
CA ASP A 140 10.36 -12.78 33.31
C ASP A 140 9.21 -13.07 34.27
N VAL A 141 8.02 -12.53 33.99
CA VAL A 141 6.83 -12.78 34.80
C VAL A 141 6.45 -14.25 34.76
N LEU A 142 6.47 -14.88 33.58
CA LEU A 142 6.16 -16.31 33.44
C LEU A 142 7.18 -17.19 34.15
N ALA A 143 8.47 -16.85 34.14
CA ALA A 143 9.51 -17.64 34.80
C ALA A 143 9.41 -17.65 36.34
N GLU A 144 8.71 -16.68 36.92
CA GLU A 144 8.50 -16.57 38.37
C GLU A 144 7.24 -17.31 38.86
N LEU A 145 6.37 -17.73 37.95
CA LEU A 145 5.14 -18.44 38.32
C LEU A 145 5.42 -19.90 38.69
N PRO A 146 4.93 -20.40 39.85
CA PRO A 146 5.10 -21.80 40.24
C PRO A 146 4.60 -22.79 39.20
N GLU A 147 3.52 -22.44 38.49
CA GLU A 147 2.87 -23.30 37.51
C GLU A 147 3.67 -23.50 36.22
N THR A 148 4.71 -22.70 35.97
CA THR A 148 5.62 -22.85 34.82
C THR A 148 6.93 -23.54 35.20
N GLN A 149 7.21 -23.68 36.50
CA GLN A 149 8.43 -24.31 37.00
C GLN A 149 8.51 -25.77 36.54
N GLY A 150 9.63 -26.13 35.91
CA GLY A 150 9.85 -27.47 35.35
C GLY A 150 9.10 -27.75 34.05
N LEU A 151 8.29 -26.82 33.54
CA LEU A 151 7.62 -26.94 32.23
C LEU A 151 8.32 -26.17 31.13
N LEU A 152 8.77 -24.94 31.45
CA LEU A 152 9.51 -24.09 30.53
C LEU A 152 10.61 -23.35 31.30
N THR A 153 11.80 -23.34 30.74
CA THR A 153 12.88 -22.45 31.18
C THR A 153 12.60 -21.01 30.76
N ARG A 154 13.29 -20.06 31.39
CA ARG A 154 13.24 -18.65 30.98
C ARG A 154 13.69 -18.46 29.54
N GLU A 155 14.72 -19.19 29.11
CA GLU A 155 15.26 -19.12 27.74
C GLU A 155 14.27 -19.67 26.71
N GLU A 156 13.63 -20.81 26.98
CA GLU A 156 12.58 -21.35 26.12
C GLU A 156 11.38 -20.39 26.04
N THR A 157 11.00 -19.81 27.17
CA THR A 157 9.92 -18.81 27.21
C THR A 157 10.29 -17.57 26.41
N ALA A 158 11.52 -17.07 26.53
CA ALA A 158 12.00 -15.93 25.75
C ALA A 158 12.03 -16.24 24.25
N ALA A 159 12.44 -17.45 23.85
CA ALA A 159 12.44 -17.88 22.44
C ALA A 159 11.02 -18.03 21.88
N LEU A 160 10.07 -18.53 22.68
CA LEU A 160 8.65 -18.55 22.32
C LEU A 160 8.07 -17.14 22.20
N LEU A 161 8.57 -16.19 22.99
CA LEU A 161 8.11 -14.80 22.97
C LEU A 161 8.87 -13.90 22.00
N ASP A 162 9.85 -14.43 21.24
CA ASP A 162 10.52 -13.70 20.17
C ASP A 162 9.62 -13.59 18.92
N PRO A 163 9.17 -12.38 18.54
CA PRO A 163 8.33 -12.19 17.36
C PRO A 163 9.04 -12.52 16.05
N ALA A 164 10.37 -12.45 15.99
CA ALA A 164 11.13 -12.79 14.78
C ALA A 164 11.01 -14.28 14.43
N GLY A 165 10.84 -15.14 15.44
CA GLY A 165 10.59 -16.57 15.26
C GLY A 165 9.13 -16.94 14.97
N TYR A 166 8.24 -15.95 14.80
CA TYR A 166 6.80 -16.18 14.66
C TYR A 166 6.16 -15.40 13.51
N THR A 167 6.72 -15.56 12.31
CA THR A 167 6.19 -14.94 11.09
C THR A 167 5.23 -15.84 10.31
N GLY A 168 4.91 -17.03 10.84
CA GLY A 168 4.05 -18.02 10.17
C GLY A 168 4.53 -18.33 8.75
N VAL A 169 3.61 -18.24 7.78
CA VAL A 169 3.88 -18.48 6.35
C VAL A 169 4.25 -17.23 5.56
N ALA A 170 4.70 -16.15 6.22
CA ALA A 170 5.04 -14.89 5.54
C ALA A 170 6.07 -15.08 4.41
N GLY A 171 7.15 -15.83 4.64
CA GLY A 171 8.15 -16.16 3.61
C GLY A 171 7.53 -16.86 2.39
N PRO A 172 6.88 -18.02 2.58
CA PRO A 172 6.18 -18.72 1.49
C PRO A 172 5.15 -17.86 0.72
N LEU A 173 4.46 -16.92 1.37
CA LEU A 173 3.54 -16.00 0.70
C LEU A 173 4.27 -15.00 -0.19
N VAL A 174 5.42 -14.48 0.27
CA VAL A 174 6.28 -13.61 -0.53
C VAL A 174 6.83 -14.37 -1.75
N ASP A 175 7.31 -15.59 -1.56
CA ASP A 175 7.83 -16.43 -2.65
C ASP A 175 6.75 -16.66 -3.73
N ARG A 176 5.53 -16.97 -3.30
CA ARG A 176 4.39 -17.15 -4.21
C ARG A 176 4.05 -15.87 -4.98
N ALA A 177 4.07 -14.71 -4.32
CA ALA A 177 3.81 -13.43 -4.97
C ALA A 177 4.88 -13.11 -6.03
N LEU A 178 6.16 -13.39 -5.73
CA LEU A 178 7.30 -13.16 -6.62
C LEU A 178 7.36 -14.14 -7.81
N ALA A 179 6.81 -15.35 -7.65
CA ALA A 179 6.71 -16.36 -8.70
C ALA A 179 5.52 -16.13 -9.66
N SER A 180 4.59 -15.24 -9.32
CA SER A 180 3.41 -14.97 -10.15
C SER A 180 3.79 -14.40 -11.54
N PRO A 181 3.12 -14.81 -12.64
CA PRO A 181 3.50 -14.45 -14.03
C PRO A 181 3.63 -12.94 -14.30
N GLY A 182 2.89 -12.10 -13.56
CA GLY A 182 3.00 -10.64 -13.64
C GLY A 182 4.38 -10.09 -13.26
N HIS A 183 5.04 -10.71 -12.27
CA HIS A 183 6.40 -10.35 -11.85
C HIS A 183 7.48 -10.93 -12.76
N ALA A 184 7.25 -12.12 -13.34
CA ALA A 184 8.15 -12.72 -14.32
C ALA A 184 8.23 -11.89 -15.62
N ARG A 185 7.08 -11.38 -16.11
CA ARG A 185 7.02 -10.50 -17.29
C ARG A 185 7.66 -9.13 -17.07
N ALA A 186 7.57 -8.55 -15.87
CA ALA A 186 8.21 -7.27 -15.54
C ALA A 186 9.75 -7.37 -15.61
N ARG A 187 10.33 -8.46 -15.07
CA ARG A 187 11.80 -8.70 -15.13
C ARG A 187 12.32 -8.79 -16.56
N LEU A 188 11.56 -9.44 -17.47
CA LEU A 188 11.89 -9.53 -18.89
C LEU A 188 11.77 -8.18 -19.61
N ARG A 189 10.80 -7.34 -19.21
CA ARG A 189 10.60 -6.02 -19.82
C ARG A 189 11.67 -5.01 -19.40
N ASP A 190 12.17 -5.09 -18.17
CA ASP A 190 13.31 -4.27 -17.71
C ASP A 190 14.61 -4.61 -18.45
N THR A 191 14.77 -5.87 -18.89
CA THR A 191 15.90 -6.27 -19.77
C THR A 191 15.79 -5.63 -21.16
N TYR A 192 14.58 -5.44 -21.68
CA TYR A 192 14.33 -4.79 -22.98
C TYR A 192 14.30 -3.25 -22.90
N ALA A 193 13.88 -2.66 -21.77
CA ALA A 193 13.83 -1.22 -21.59
C ALA A 193 15.22 -0.57 -21.37
N ALA A 194 16.24 -1.38 -21.06
CA ALA A 194 17.64 -0.94 -20.98
C ALA A 194 18.31 -0.80 -22.37
N ALA A 195 17.68 -1.26 -23.46
CA ALA A 195 18.16 -0.99 -24.81
C ALA A 195 17.83 0.46 -25.22
N PRO A 196 18.75 1.20 -25.88
CA PRO A 196 18.48 2.55 -26.34
C PRO A 196 17.28 2.53 -27.29
N ARG A 197 16.28 3.37 -27.01
CA ARG A 197 15.12 3.53 -27.91
C ARG A 197 15.62 4.16 -29.22
N PRO A 198 15.23 3.65 -30.40
CA PRO A 198 15.49 4.37 -31.64
C PRO A 198 14.81 5.73 -31.57
N ALA A 199 15.53 6.79 -31.95
CA ALA A 199 14.97 8.12 -32.06
C ALA A 199 13.78 8.08 -33.02
N VAL A 200 12.60 8.45 -32.55
CA VAL A 200 11.47 8.71 -33.43
C VAL A 200 11.73 10.09 -34.01
N ASP A 201 12.18 10.11 -35.26
CA ASP A 201 12.33 11.35 -36.01
C ASP A 201 10.93 11.82 -36.40
N VAL A 202 10.36 12.71 -35.59
CA VAL A 202 9.10 13.38 -35.91
C VAL A 202 9.43 14.46 -36.92
N ALA A 203 9.31 14.12 -38.21
CA ALA A 203 9.41 15.10 -39.28
C ALA A 203 8.44 16.27 -39.00
N PRO A 204 8.89 17.53 -39.09
CA PRO A 204 8.03 18.68 -38.82
C PRO A 204 6.92 18.71 -39.87
N GLN A 205 5.66 18.65 -39.41
CA GLN A 205 4.52 18.96 -40.28
C GLN A 205 4.57 20.45 -40.60
N THR A 206 4.98 20.78 -41.81
CA THR A 206 4.87 22.13 -42.36
C THR A 206 3.39 22.46 -42.49
N SER A 207 2.93 23.41 -41.68
CA SER A 207 1.62 24.04 -41.82
C SER A 207 1.66 24.99 -43.01
N ASP A 208 1.37 24.50 -44.21
CA ASP A 208 1.06 25.34 -45.35
C ASP A 208 0.09 24.61 -46.28
N GLY A 209 -1.09 25.22 -46.52
CA GLY A 209 -1.97 24.82 -47.62
C GLY A 209 -3.45 24.65 -47.30
N LEU A 210 -4.19 25.74 -47.55
CA LEU A 210 -5.59 25.80 -47.98
C LEU A 210 -6.73 25.60 -46.95
N VAL A 211 -7.19 26.74 -46.41
CA VAL A 211 -8.62 26.95 -46.10
C VAL A 211 -9.24 27.68 -47.30
N PRO A 212 -10.23 27.15 -48.02
CA PRO A 212 -10.97 27.96 -48.97
C PRO A 212 -12.00 28.80 -48.20
N ALA A 213 -11.87 30.12 -48.31
CA ALA A 213 -12.88 31.07 -47.91
C ALA A 213 -14.13 30.89 -48.79
N VAL A 214 -15.26 30.54 -48.18
CA VAL A 214 -16.56 30.66 -48.84
C VAL A 214 -17.12 32.03 -48.50
N ALA A 215 -17.16 32.87 -49.52
CA ALA A 215 -17.62 34.24 -49.48
C ALA A 215 -19.13 34.31 -49.21
N ASP A 216 -19.47 35.26 -48.34
CA ASP A 216 -20.80 35.81 -48.12
C ASP A 216 -21.39 36.32 -49.44
N THR A 217 -22.56 35.83 -49.83
CA THR A 217 -23.35 36.42 -50.91
C THR A 217 -24.81 36.46 -50.49
N ALA A 218 -25.19 37.55 -49.84
CA ALA A 218 -26.57 38.00 -49.78
C ALA A 218 -27.11 38.20 -51.21
N ARG A 219 -28.24 37.58 -51.53
CA ARG A 219 -29.17 38.07 -52.57
C ARG A 219 -30.61 37.75 -52.19
N SER A 220 -31.38 38.83 -52.17
CA SER A 220 -32.80 39.06 -51.90
C SER A 220 -33.80 38.32 -52.84
N THR A 221 -34.83 37.69 -52.22
CA THR A 221 -36.32 37.69 -52.49
C THR A 221 -36.86 37.39 -53.91
N PRO A 222 -38.19 37.16 -54.17
CA PRO A 222 -39.38 37.10 -53.28
C PRO A 222 -40.49 36.04 -53.58
N ALA A 223 -41.55 36.15 -52.76
CA ALA A 223 -42.96 35.72 -52.88
C ALA A 223 -43.34 34.33 -52.34
#